data_AF-S5VAE7-F1
#
_entry.id   AF-S5VAE7-F1
#
_cell.length_a   1.000
_cell.length_b   1.000
_cell.length_c   1.000
_cell.angle_alpha   90.00
_cell.angle_beta   90.00
_cell.angle_gamma   90.00
#
_symmetry.space_group_name_H-M   'P 1'
#
loop_
_entity.id
_entity.type
_entity.pdbx_description
1 polymer ?
#
loop_
_entity_poly.entity_id
_entity_poly.type
_entity_poly.pdbx_seq_one_letter_code
_entity_poly.pdbx_strand_id
1 'polypeptide(L)' 'MRADGEVLGLAHNVADVAEFLRRAGLEIDPAEVAEVPWIDWRGVGPEHWRPDASNC' A
#
# COMPACT_ATOMS: atom_id res chain seq x y z
N MET A 1 5.74 0.80 10.06
CA MET A 1 4.83 1.91 9.72
C MET A 1 3.87 2.13 10.89
N ARG A 2 3.49 3.37 11.18
CA ARG A 2 2.42 3.69 12.13
C ARG A 2 1.31 4.41 11.36
N ALA A 3 0.08 3.91 11.41
CA ALA A 3 -1.08 4.64 10.91
C ALA A 3 -2.09 4.69 12.05
N ASP A 4 -2.69 5.87 12.25
CA ASP A 4 -3.64 6.12 13.35
C ASP A 4 -3.13 5.71 14.75
N GLY A 5 -1.85 5.99 15.05
CA GLY A 5 -1.25 5.69 16.36
C GLY A 5 -0.88 4.22 16.61
N GLU A 6 -1.38 3.28 15.80
CA GLU A 6 -1.08 1.85 15.92
C GLU A 6 0.18 1.46 15.15
N VAL A 7 1.01 0.56 15.71
CA VAL A 7 2.13 -0.06 14.99
C VAL A 7 1.58 -1.19 14.13
N LEU A 8 1.50 -0.96 12.82
CA LEU A 8 0.88 -1.92 11.90
C LEU A 8 1.87 -2.84 11.17
N GLY A 9 3.17 -2.73 11.47
CA GLY A 9 4.20 -3.50 10.78
C GLY A 9 4.67 -2.84 9.48
N LEU A 10 5.25 -3.64 8.58
CA LEU A 10 5.71 -3.23 7.24
C LEU A 10 4.67 -3.66 6.21
N ALA A 11 4.31 -2.77 5.28
CA ALA A 11 3.54 -3.15 4.10
C ALA A 11 4.44 -3.96 3.15
N HIS A 12 3.93 -5.08 2.66
CA HIS A 12 4.64 -5.93 1.71
C HIS A 12 3.98 -5.88 0.31
N ASN A 13 2.76 -5.34 0.21
CA ASN A 13 2.04 -5.20 -1.06
C ASN A 13 1.14 -3.94 -1.06
N VAL A 14 0.56 -3.63 -2.22
CA VAL A 14 -0.37 -2.50 -2.40
C VAL A 14 -1.66 -2.59 -1.57
N ALA A 15 -2.11 -3.80 -1.19
CA ALA A 15 -3.29 -3.97 -0.36
C ALA A 15 -3.03 -3.56 1.09
N ASP A 16 -1.82 -3.81 1.61
CA ASP A 16 -1.40 -3.29 2.92
C ASP A 16 -1.37 -1.75 2.92
N VAL A 17 -0.94 -1.14 1.81
CA VAL A 17 -0.94 0.32 1.66
C VAL A 17 -2.37 0.88 1.65
N ALA A 18 -3.29 0.22 0.93
CA ALA A 18 -4.71 0.59 0.95
C ALA A 18 -5.29 0.53 2.38
N GLU A 19 -4.95 -0.51 3.16
CA GLU A 19 -5.43 -0.62 4.53
C GLU A 19 -4.87 0.47 5.46
N PHE A 20 -3.63 0.92 5.23
CA PHE A 20 -3.08 2.06 5.95
C PHE A 20 -3.79 3.37 5.62
N LEU A 21 -4.13 3.59 4.35
CA LEU A 21 -4.90 4.75 3.92
C LEU A 21 -6.31 4.73 4.52
N ARG A 22 -6.98 3.56 4.53
CA ARG A 22 -8.30 3.39 5.15
C ARG A 22 -8.30 3.72 6.63
N ARG A 23 -7.29 3.25 7.38
CA ARG A 23 -7.14 3.58 8.81
C ARG A 23 -6.86 5.06 9.05
N ALA A 24 -6.26 5.75 8.09
CA ALA A 24 -6.08 7.21 8.14
C ALA A 24 -7.33 7.99 7.69
N GLY A 25 -8.45 7.32 7.39
CA GLY A 25 -9.70 7.92 6.95
C GLY A 25 -9.78 8.17 5.43
N LEU A 26 -8.86 7.61 4.65
CA LEU A 26 -8.80 7.76 3.21
C LEU A 26 -9.14 6.42 2.53
N GLU A 27 -10.39 6.26 2.12
CA GLU A 27 -10.85 5.04 1.47
C GLU A 27 -10.45 5.03 -0.01
N ILE A 28 -9.69 4.02 -0.41
CA ILE A 28 -9.25 3.80 -1.79
C ILE A 28 -9.17 2.30 -2.08
N ASP A 29 -9.52 1.93 -3.30
CA ASP A 29 -9.38 0.55 -3.77
C ASP A 29 -7.90 0.19 -3.95
N PRO A 30 -7.46 -1.00 -3.50
CA PRO A 30 -6.06 -1.41 -3.63
C PRO A 30 -5.56 -1.48 -5.08
N ALA A 31 -6.47 -1.65 -6.05
CA ALA A 31 -6.15 -1.58 -7.47
C ALA A 31 -5.77 -0.14 -7.90
N GLU A 32 -6.39 0.87 -7.31
CA GLU A 32 -6.18 2.29 -7.66
C GLU A 32 -5.01 2.92 -6.90
N VAL A 33 -4.57 2.34 -5.78
CA VAL A 33 -3.40 2.80 -5.01
C VAL A 33 -2.15 2.93 -5.88
N ALA A 34 -1.98 2.05 -6.87
CA ALA A 34 -0.86 2.10 -7.80
C ALA A 34 -0.97 3.20 -8.87
N GLU A 35 -2.19 3.69 -9.13
CA GLU A 35 -2.52 4.56 -10.26
C GLU A 35 -2.73 6.02 -9.84
N VAL A 36 -2.90 6.28 -8.54
CA VAL A 36 -3.14 7.63 -8.05
C VAL A 36 -1.89 8.53 -8.11
N PRO A 37 -2.03 9.77 -8.63
CA PRO A 37 -0.88 10.64 -8.89
C PRO A 37 -0.28 11.28 -7.63
N TRP A 38 -0.92 11.13 -6.47
CA TRP A 38 -0.50 11.73 -5.21
C TRP A 38 0.30 10.76 -4.31
N ILE A 39 0.48 9.51 -4.77
CA ILE A 39 1.37 8.53 -4.12
C ILE A 39 2.71 8.52 -4.87
N ASP A 40 3.76 8.97 -4.19
CA ASP A 40 5.14 8.94 -4.70
C ASP A 40 5.84 7.66 -4.23
N TRP A 41 6.10 6.75 -5.18
CA TRP A 41 6.79 5.49 -4.91
C TRP A 41 8.31 5.72 -4.90
N ARG A 42 8.93 5.60 -3.72
CA ARG A 42 10.39 5.72 -3.58
C ARG A 42 11.09 4.36 -3.65
N GLY A 43 12.09 4.27 -4.52
CA GLY A 43 12.89 3.05 -4.72
C GLY A 43 12.42 2.26 -5.94
N VAL A 44 11.46 1.35 -5.75
CA VAL A 44 10.85 0.56 -6.84
C VAL A 44 9.39 0.96 -7.01
N GLY A 45 8.94 1.02 -8.26
CA GLY A 45 7.58 1.44 -8.61
C GLY A 45 6.49 0.45 -8.18
N PRO A 46 5.21 0.78 -8.42
CA PRO A 46 4.08 -0.04 -8.01
C PRO A 46 4.09 -1.45 -8.61
N GLU A 47 4.76 -1.65 -9.75
CA GLU A 47 4.97 -2.96 -10.38
C GLU A 47 5.71 -3.97 -9.48
N HIS A 48 6.59 -3.49 -8.61
CA HIS A 48 7.41 -4.32 -7.71
C HIS A 48 6.75 -4.52 -6.33
N TRP A 49 5.70 -3.74 -6.05
CA TRP A 49 4.85 -3.82 -4.86
C TRP A 49 3.53 -4.55 -5.14
N ARG A 50 3.35 -5.08 -6.36
CA ARG A 50 2.27 -6.03 -6.66
C ARG A 50 2.44 -7.25 -5.76
N PRO A 51 1.32 -7.92 -5.37
CA PRO A 51 1.42 -9.15 -4.61
C PRO A 51 2.36 -10.09 -5.34
N ASP A 52 3.41 -10.51 -4.64
CA ASP A 52 4.32 -11.52 -5.13
C ASP A 52 3.46 -12.74 -5.52
N ALA A 53 3.44 -13.04 -6.82
CA ALA A 53 2.86 -14.27 -7.33
C ALA A 53 3.80 -15.46 -7.11
N SER A 54 4.77 -15.38 -6.19
CA SER A 54 5.59 -16.54 -5.79
C SER A 54 4.84 -17.30 -4.69
N ASN A 55 3.79 -17.99 -5.12
CA ASN A 55 3.48 -19.27 -4.49
C ASN A 55 2.95 -20.22 -5.59
N CYS A 56 3.88 -20.78 -6.35
CA CYS A 56 3.72 -22.10 -6.97
C CYS A 56 4.38 -23.14 -6.07
#